data_AF-A0A2B0MF48-F1
#
_entry.id   AF-A0A2B0MF48-F1
#
_cell.length_a   1.000
_cell.length_b   1.000
_cell.length_c   1.000
_cell.angle_alpha   90.00
_cell.angle_beta   90.00
_cell.angle_gamma   90.00
#
_symmetry.space_group_name_H-M   'P 1'
#
loop_
_entity.id
_entity.type
_entity.pdbx_description
1 polymer ?
#
loop_
_entity_poly.entity_id
_entity_poly.type
_entity_poly.pdbx_seq_one_letter_code
_entity_poly.pdbx_strand_id
1 'polypeptide(L)' 'MNNITFNKLDFIGLASSSALLTAFIYAVTLL' A
#
# COMPACT_ATOMS: atom_id res chain seq x y z
N MET A 1 -25.42 -7.96 1.29
CA MET A 1 -23.95 -8.08 1.31
C MET A 1 -23.42 -7.16 0.23
N ASN A 2 -22.70 -6.09 0.59
CA ASN A 2 -22.30 -5.05 -0.36
C ASN A 2 -21.11 -5.56 -1.19
N ASN A 3 -21.25 -5.61 -2.52
CA ASN A 3 -20.21 -6.08 -3.42
C ASN A 3 -19.15 -4.99 -3.57
N ILE A 4 -18.03 -5.10 -2.84
CA ILE A 4 -16.89 -4.21 -2.98
C ILE A 4 -16.06 -4.69 -4.17
N THR A 5 -16.04 -3.93 -5.26
CA THR A 5 -15.24 -4.20 -6.45
C THR A 5 -14.03 -3.26 -6.51
N PHE A 6 -12.83 -3.84 -6.48
CA PHE A 6 -11.59 -3.10 -6.66
C PHE A 6 -11.39 -2.71 -8.12
N ASN A 7 -11.18 -1.42 -8.36
CA ASN A 7 -10.80 -0.88 -9.66
C ASN A 7 -9.25 -0.75 -9.75
N LYS A 8 -8.76 -0.39 -10.94
CA LYS A 8 -7.31 -0.25 -11.18
C LYS A 8 -6.64 0.84 -10.34
N LEU A 9 -7.35 1.93 -10.03
CA LEU A 9 -6.82 3.02 -9.20
C LEU A 9 -6.72 2.59 -7.73
N ASP A 10 -7.69 1.81 -7.24
CA ASP A 10 -7.64 1.25 -5.89
C ASP A 10 -6.40 0.34 -5.72
N PHE A 11 -6.06 -0.43 -6.75
CA PHE A 11 -4.87 -1.26 -6.76
C PHE A 11 -3.58 -0.42 -6.69
N ILE A 12 -3.51 0.66 -7.47
CA ILE A 12 -2.36 1.59 -7.45
C ILE A 12 -2.22 2.24 -6.07
N GLY A 13 -3.33 2.67 -5.46
CA GLY A 13 -3.34 3.27 -4.12
C GLY A 13 -2.89 2.29 -3.03
N LEU A 14 -3.27 1.02 -3.14
CA LEU A 14 -2.85 -0.02 -2.20
C LEU A 14 -1.37 -0.37 -2.38
N ALA A 15 -0.90 -0.51 -3.62
CA ALA A 15 0.49 -0.82 -3.93
C ALA A 15 1.45 0.30 -3.50
N SER A 16 1.09 1.57 -3.77
CA SER A 16 1.90 2.73 -3.37
C SER A 16 1.99 2.87 -1.86
N SER A 17 0.87 2.68 -1.14
CA SER A 17 0.86 2.71 0.33
C SER A 17 1.70 1.59 0.93
N SER A 18 1.65 0.38 0.36
CA SER A 18 2.50 -0.73 0.78
C SER A 18 3.99 -0.43 0.56
N ALA A 19 4.36 0.11 -0.60
CA ALA A 19 5.74 0.45 -0.91
C ALA A 19 6.30 1.53 0.03
N LEU A 20 5.51 2.57 0.32
CA LEU A 20 5.87 3.62 1.27
C LEU A 20 6.06 3.08 2.68
N LEU A 21 5.17 2.20 3.15
CA LEU A 21 5.30 1.56 4.46
C LEU A 21 6.56 0.70 4.55
N THR A 22 6.84 -0.10 3.52
CA THR A 22 8.06 -0.92 3.45
C THR A 22 9.32 -0.03 3.49
N ALA A 23 9.35 1.05 2.72
CA ALA A 23 10.47 1.99 2.71
C ALA A 23 10.66 2.67 4.08
N PHE A 24 9.56 3.04 4.74
CA PHE A 24 9.59 3.62 6.08
C PHE A 24 10.16 2.64 7.13
N ILE A 25 9.65 1.41 7.15
CA ILE A 25 10.14 0.37 8.05
C ILE A 25 11.63 0.13 7.82
N TYR A 26 12.04 -0.02 6.55
CA TYR A 26 13.45 -0.22 6.20
C TYR A 26 14.34 0.91 6.72
N ALA A 27 13.94 2.17 6.50
CA ALA A 27 14.68 3.34 6.98
C ALA A 27 14.80 3.39 8.51
N VAL A 28 13.73 3.03 9.23
CA VAL A 28 13.74 2.95 10.71
C VAL A 28 14.59 1.80 11.21
N THR A 29 14.62 0.66 10.51
CA THR A 29 15.43 -0.51 10.90
C THR A 29 16.91 -0.41 10.56
N LEU A 30 17.29 0.48 9.62
CA LEU A 30 18.69 0.68 9.22
C LEU A 30 19.43 1.67 10.13
N LEU A 31 18.73 2.28 11.08
CA LEU A 31 19.25 3.20 12.11
C LEU A 31 19.79 2.40 13.30
#